data_AF-A0A834DW51-F1
#
_entry.id   AF-A0A834DW51-F1
#
_cell.length_a   1.000
_cell.length_b   1.000
_cell.length_c   1.000
_cell.angle_alpha   90.00
_cell.angle_beta   90.00
_cell.angle_gamma   90.00
#
_symmetry.space_group_name_H-M   'P 1'
#
loop_
_entity.id
_entity.type
_entity.pdbx_description
1 polymer ?
#
loop_
_entity_poly.entity_id
_entity_poly.type
_entity_poly.pdbx_seq_one_letter_code
_entity_poly.pdbx_strand_id
1 'polypeptide(L)'
;MAVLALTSSLEDMREKLSKMVVAFSKKGEPISTEDLGVSGALPVLMKDAIKPNLMQALEGTPVFVHTGPFADITHGNSSIIADQIVLKLVGPKGFAVTEAGFGADIGMEKFFNIKCLYSGLCPHIVVLVATVRTAWRWPGNCWTASSQGLHRGEPGVG
;
A
#
# COMPACT_ATOMS: atom_id res chain seq x y z
N MET A 1 -11.32 4.48 -1.99
CA MET A 1 -9.88 4.58 -1.66
C MET A 1 -9.04 3.52 -2.37
N ALA A 2 -9.29 2.23 -2.17
CA ALA A 2 -8.49 1.16 -2.81
C ALA A 2 -8.40 1.30 -4.34
N VAL A 3 -9.52 1.64 -5.00
CA VAL A 3 -9.55 1.93 -6.44
C VAL A 3 -8.57 3.05 -6.79
N LEU A 4 -8.67 4.22 -6.16
CA LEU A 4 -7.79 5.36 -6.41
C LEU A 4 -6.29 5.04 -6.22
N ALA A 5 -5.96 4.16 -5.27
CA ALA A 5 -4.58 3.74 -5.04
C ALA A 5 -4.07 2.73 -6.08
N LEU A 6 -4.93 1.86 -6.62
CA LEU A 6 -4.55 0.84 -7.61
C LEU A 6 -4.80 1.23 -9.08
N THR A 7 -5.25 2.45 -9.34
CA THR A 7 -5.48 2.92 -10.71
C THR A 7 -4.21 3.45 -11.33
N SER A 8 -4.09 3.27 -12.65
CA SER A 8 -2.97 3.75 -13.46
C SER A 8 -3.34 4.97 -14.34
N SER A 9 -4.63 5.17 -14.62
CA SER A 9 -5.15 6.30 -15.39
C SER A 9 -6.57 6.68 -14.97
N LEU A 10 -7.09 7.77 -15.54
CA LEU A 10 -8.47 8.20 -15.30
C LEU A 10 -9.49 7.20 -15.91
N GLU A 11 -9.15 6.63 -17.06
CA GLU A 11 -9.94 5.61 -17.75
C GLU A 11 -10.00 4.32 -16.91
N ASP A 12 -8.86 3.87 -16.41
CA ASP A 12 -8.75 2.71 -15.53
C ASP A 12 -9.52 2.91 -14.21
N MET A 13 -9.47 4.13 -13.65
CA MET A 13 -10.26 4.49 -12.48
C MET A 13 -11.75 4.44 -12.76
N ARG A 14 -12.21 4.96 -13.90
CA ARG A 14 -13.62 4.88 -14.29
C ARG A 14 -14.07 3.42 -14.41
N GLU A 15 -13.28 2.57 -15.07
CA GLU A 15 -13.61 1.15 -15.23
C GLU A 15 -13.68 0.41 -13.90
N LYS A 16 -12.75 0.69 -12.97
CA LYS A 16 -12.77 0.08 -11.64
C LYS A 16 -13.94 0.58 -10.79
N LEU A 17 -14.28 1.87 -10.90
CA LEU A 17 -15.43 2.44 -10.21
C LEU A 17 -16.73 1.85 -10.73
N SER A 18 -16.89 1.67 -12.05
CA SER A 18 -18.11 1.12 -12.66
C SER A 18 -18.43 -0.29 -12.17
N LYS A 19 -17.40 -1.11 -11.93
CA LYS A 19 -17.51 -2.50 -11.43
C LYS A 19 -17.78 -2.62 -9.93
N MET A 20 -17.81 -1.51 -9.17
CA MET A 20 -18.07 -1.58 -7.73
C MET A 20 -19.50 -2.03 -7.47
N VAL A 21 -19.65 -3.16 -6.78
CA VAL A 21 -20.94 -3.65 -6.29
C VAL A 21 -21.36 -2.86 -5.05
N VAL A 22 -22.55 -2.29 -5.07
CA VAL A 22 -23.07 -1.41 -4.00
C VAL A 22 -24.28 -2.01 -3.29
N ALA A 23 -25.02 -2.90 -3.94
CA ALA A 23 -26.19 -3.55 -3.37
C ALA A 23 -26.45 -4.90 -4.05
N PHE A 24 -27.41 -5.65 -3.53
CA PHE A 24 -27.97 -6.82 -4.18
C PHE A 24 -29.47 -6.59 -4.41
N SER A 25 -29.96 -7.01 -5.58
CA SER A 25 -31.39 -6.96 -5.91
C SER A 25 -32.18 -7.92 -5.00
N LYS A 26 -33.51 -7.80 -4.97
CA LYS A 26 -34.37 -8.77 -4.26
C LYS A 26 -34.22 -10.20 -4.80
N LYS A 27 -33.69 -10.36 -6.02
CA LYS A 27 -33.39 -11.65 -6.65
C LYS A 27 -31.96 -12.14 -6.34
N GLY A 28 -31.18 -11.38 -5.57
CA GLY A 28 -29.79 -11.71 -5.22
C GLY A 28 -28.75 -11.31 -6.28
N GLU A 29 -29.15 -10.55 -7.31
CA GLU A 29 -28.22 -10.11 -8.36
C GLU A 29 -27.40 -8.91 -7.87
N PRO A 30 -26.06 -8.89 -8.07
CA PRO A 30 -25.24 -7.76 -7.67
C PRO A 30 -25.58 -6.52 -8.52
N ILE A 31 -25.75 -5.38 -7.85
CA ILE A 31 -25.98 -4.08 -8.48
C ILE A 31 -24.69 -3.28 -8.40
N SER A 32 -24.17 -2.88 -9.56
CA SER A 32 -22.95 -2.10 -9.70
C SER A 32 -23.22 -0.59 -9.74
N THR A 33 -22.18 0.23 -9.72
CA THR A 33 -22.34 1.69 -9.90
C THR A 33 -22.70 2.07 -11.35
N GLU A 34 -22.37 1.20 -12.32
CA GLU A 34 -22.82 1.35 -13.72
C GLU A 34 -24.33 1.20 -13.82
N ASP A 35 -24.90 0.20 -13.14
CA ASP A 35 -26.35 -0.07 -13.15
C ASP A 35 -27.16 1.10 -12.54
N LEU A 36 -26.53 1.87 -11.65
CA LEU A 36 -27.11 3.08 -11.08
C LEU A 36 -26.89 4.35 -11.94
N GLY A 37 -26.15 4.24 -13.04
CA GLY A 37 -25.84 5.37 -13.93
C GLY A 37 -24.90 6.42 -13.32
N VAL A 38 -24.19 6.12 -12.23
CA VAL A 38 -23.32 7.08 -11.52
C VAL A 38 -21.84 6.93 -11.89
N SER A 39 -21.47 5.93 -12.69
CA SER A 39 -20.09 5.64 -13.09
C SER A 39 -19.40 6.79 -13.85
N GLY A 40 -20.15 7.67 -14.50
CA GLY A 40 -19.62 8.87 -15.15
C GLY A 40 -19.35 10.03 -14.18
N ALA A 41 -20.13 10.15 -13.10
CA ALA A 41 -20.01 11.25 -12.14
C ALA A 41 -18.88 11.01 -11.12
N LEU A 42 -18.65 9.76 -10.72
CA LEU A 42 -17.62 9.43 -9.73
C LEU A 42 -16.20 9.87 -10.16
N PRO A 43 -15.73 9.60 -11.41
CA PRO A 43 -14.41 10.05 -11.84
C PRO A 43 -14.28 11.56 -11.95
N VAL A 44 -15.37 12.27 -12.23
CA VAL A 44 -15.37 13.74 -12.30
C VAL A 44 -15.04 14.33 -10.94
N LEU A 45 -15.64 13.79 -9.86
CA LEU A 45 -15.33 14.20 -8.49
C LEU A 45 -13.88 13.85 -8.08
N MET A 46 -13.30 12.81 -8.68
CA MET A 46 -11.95 12.34 -8.37
C MET A 46 -10.89 12.92 -9.30
N LYS A 47 -11.25 13.78 -10.26
CA LYS A 47 -10.36 14.29 -11.32
C LYS A 47 -9.11 14.98 -10.78
N ASP A 48 -9.24 15.72 -9.68
CA ASP A 48 -8.10 16.36 -9.04
C ASP A 48 -7.47 15.46 -7.97
N ALA A 49 -8.30 14.66 -7.30
CA ALA A 49 -7.85 13.72 -6.27
C ALA A 49 -6.95 12.59 -6.79
N ILE A 50 -6.95 12.30 -8.10
CA ILE A 50 -6.05 11.33 -8.73
C ILE A 50 -4.61 11.84 -8.89
N LYS A 51 -4.40 13.15 -8.73
CA LYS A 51 -3.08 13.79 -8.88
C LYS A 51 -2.29 13.68 -7.57
N PRO A 52 -1.09 13.08 -7.57
CA PRO A 52 -0.25 13.02 -6.38
C PRO A 52 0.18 14.40 -5.86
N ASN A 53 0.18 14.56 -4.53
CA ASN A 53 0.66 15.78 -3.90
C ASN A 53 2.17 15.72 -3.74
N LEU A 54 2.88 16.70 -4.31
CA LEU A 54 4.32 16.86 -4.12
C LEU A 54 4.58 17.71 -2.87
N MET A 55 5.41 17.18 -1.98
CA MET A 55 5.89 17.80 -0.76
C MET A 55 7.41 17.67 -0.68
N GLN A 56 8.00 18.09 0.44
CA GLN A 56 9.42 17.94 0.71
C GLN A 56 9.67 17.50 2.15
N ALA A 57 10.75 16.76 2.37
CA ALA A 57 11.31 16.48 3.68
C ALA A 57 12.06 17.71 4.25
N LEU A 58 12.50 17.63 5.50
CA LEU A 58 13.27 18.71 6.16
C LEU A 58 14.57 19.05 5.43
N GLU A 59 15.19 18.08 4.76
CA GLU A 59 16.43 18.25 4.00
C GLU A 59 16.19 18.65 2.53
N GLY A 60 14.94 18.97 2.16
CA GLY A 60 14.57 19.36 0.79
C GLY A 60 14.38 18.19 -0.19
N THR A 61 14.46 16.93 0.28
CA THR A 61 14.18 15.76 -0.54
C THR A 61 12.70 15.76 -0.98
N PRO A 62 12.39 15.62 -2.27
CA PRO A 62 11.00 15.59 -2.75
C PRO A 62 10.28 14.32 -2.27
N VAL A 63 9.03 14.48 -1.84
CA VAL A 63 8.18 13.38 -1.33
C VAL A 63 6.80 13.48 -1.97
N PHE A 64 6.30 12.37 -2.53
CA PHE A 64 4.90 12.29 -2.90
C PHE A 64 4.06 11.72 -1.77
N VAL A 65 3.00 12.44 -1.41
CA VAL A 65 2.00 11.98 -0.44
C VAL A 65 0.67 11.81 -1.17
N HIS A 66 0.29 10.56 -1.43
CA HIS A 66 -0.90 10.28 -2.22
C HIS A 66 -1.56 8.96 -1.84
N THR A 67 -2.85 9.05 -1.49
CA THR A 67 -3.72 7.97 -0.98
C THR A 67 -3.24 7.36 0.35
N GLY A 68 -4.12 6.60 0.99
CA GLY A 68 -3.84 5.93 2.27
C GLY A 68 -4.90 4.86 2.57
N PRO A 69 -4.96 3.78 1.77
CA PRO A 69 -5.89 2.69 1.99
C PRO A 69 -5.48 1.87 3.22
N PHE A 70 -6.43 1.27 3.94
CA PHE A 70 -6.11 0.45 5.12
C PHE A 70 -5.36 -0.84 4.75
N ALA A 71 -4.40 -1.25 5.55
CA ALA A 71 -3.60 -2.44 5.26
C ALA A 71 -4.29 -3.76 5.67
N ASP A 72 -5.40 -3.75 6.40
CA ASP A 72 -6.15 -4.95 6.82
C ASP A 72 -7.17 -5.41 5.76
N ILE A 73 -8.16 -4.56 5.43
CA ILE A 73 -9.22 -4.84 4.46
C ILE A 73 -8.83 -4.49 3.02
N THR A 74 -7.72 -3.76 2.83
CA THR A 74 -7.16 -3.43 1.51
C THR A 74 -5.65 -3.64 1.49
N HIS A 75 -4.92 -3.04 0.54
CA HIS A 75 -3.50 -3.34 0.28
C HIS A 75 -2.51 -2.49 1.10
N GLY A 76 -2.91 -1.34 1.65
CA GLY A 76 -2.06 -0.63 2.60
C GLY A 76 -0.87 0.13 2.02
N ASN A 77 -0.95 0.58 0.75
CA ASN A 77 0.15 1.29 0.09
C ASN A 77 -0.32 2.61 -0.52
N SER A 78 0.64 3.50 -0.77
CA SER A 78 0.47 4.68 -1.62
C SER A 78 0.03 4.30 -3.04
N SER A 79 -0.42 5.28 -3.82
CA SER A 79 -0.95 5.03 -5.16
C SER A 79 0.10 4.55 -6.16
N ILE A 80 -0.32 3.73 -7.13
CA ILE A 80 0.50 3.33 -8.28
C ILE A 80 0.93 4.54 -9.12
N ILE A 81 0.07 5.53 -9.32
CA ILE A 81 0.39 6.73 -10.11
C ILE A 81 1.56 7.50 -9.51
N ALA A 82 1.61 7.66 -8.19
CA ALA A 82 2.73 8.31 -7.51
C ALA A 82 4.06 7.58 -7.78
N ASP A 83 4.09 6.25 -7.63
CA ASP A 83 5.28 5.46 -7.89
C ASP A 83 5.74 5.57 -9.35
N GLN A 84 4.81 5.49 -10.30
CA GLN A 84 5.11 5.63 -11.73
C GLN A 84 5.67 7.01 -12.08
N ILE A 85 5.14 8.07 -11.46
CA ILE A 85 5.65 9.44 -11.65
C ILE A 85 7.05 9.55 -11.05
N VAL A 86 7.27 9.08 -9.82
CA VAL A 86 8.60 9.11 -9.18
C VAL A 86 9.63 8.40 -10.04
N LEU A 87 9.34 7.17 -10.48
CA LEU A 87 10.27 6.37 -11.28
C LEU A 87 10.65 7.06 -12.60
N LYS A 88 9.75 7.88 -13.17
CA LYS A 88 10.06 8.70 -14.35
C LYS A 88 10.88 9.94 -14.03
N LEU A 89 10.67 10.56 -12.85
CA LEU A 89 11.32 11.81 -12.45
C LEU A 89 12.73 11.61 -11.88
N VAL A 90 13.00 10.52 -11.15
CA VAL A 90 14.28 10.31 -10.46
C VAL A 90 15.47 10.05 -11.40
N GLY A 91 15.20 9.69 -12.66
CA GLY A 91 16.23 9.44 -13.67
C GLY A 91 17.04 8.15 -13.43
N PRO A 92 18.05 7.88 -14.28
CA PRO A 92 18.75 6.57 -14.32
C PRO A 92 19.65 6.30 -13.11
N LYS A 93 20.00 7.32 -12.33
CA LYS A 93 20.84 7.20 -11.12
C LYS A 93 20.07 7.44 -9.82
N GLY A 94 18.80 7.80 -9.92
CA GLY A 94 17.95 8.03 -8.75
C GLY A 94 17.27 6.76 -8.28
N PHE A 95 16.64 6.84 -7.11
CA PHE A 95 15.89 5.74 -6.52
C PHE A 95 14.56 6.24 -5.97
N ALA A 96 13.57 5.36 -5.97
CA ALA A 96 12.26 5.58 -5.36
C ALA A 96 12.18 4.75 -4.08
N VAL A 97 11.84 5.38 -2.96
CA VAL A 97 11.55 4.67 -1.71
C VAL A 97 10.05 4.77 -1.46
N THR A 98 9.40 3.63 -1.24
CA THR A 98 8.01 3.52 -0.82
C THR A 98 7.90 2.54 0.33
N GLU A 99 6.81 2.61 1.07
CA GLU A 99 6.52 1.71 2.19
C GLU A 99 5.18 0.97 2.02
N ALA A 100 4.96 0.02 2.92
CA ALA A 100 3.72 -0.71 3.08
C ALA A 100 3.30 -0.68 4.56
N GLY A 101 2.01 -0.50 4.82
CA GLY A 101 1.47 -0.47 6.18
C GLY A 101 1.50 -1.83 6.87
N PHE A 102 1.57 -1.85 8.21
CA PHE A 102 1.78 -3.05 9.04
C PHE A 102 3.14 -3.73 8.79
N GLY A 103 3.26 -4.98 9.25
CA GLY A 103 4.45 -5.81 9.09
C GLY A 103 4.56 -6.42 7.68
N ALA A 104 5.65 -7.17 7.51
CA ALA A 104 5.95 -7.86 6.25
C ALA A 104 4.93 -8.97 5.91
N ASP A 105 4.23 -9.49 6.91
CA ASP A 105 3.18 -10.49 6.81
C ASP A 105 1.89 -9.98 6.16
N ILE A 106 1.61 -8.68 6.26
CA ILE A 106 0.39 -8.07 5.71
C ILE A 106 0.73 -7.06 4.62
N GLY A 107 1.45 -5.99 4.95
CA GLY A 107 1.68 -4.89 4.02
C GLY A 107 2.56 -5.28 2.86
N MET A 108 3.69 -5.93 3.16
CA MET A 108 4.65 -6.34 2.14
C MET A 108 4.06 -7.45 1.26
N GLU A 109 3.39 -8.44 1.83
CA GLU A 109 2.67 -9.48 1.09
C GLU A 109 1.72 -8.87 0.05
N LYS A 110 0.87 -7.93 0.47
CA LYS A 110 -0.08 -7.25 -0.43
C LYS A 110 0.61 -6.29 -1.40
N PHE A 111 1.73 -5.69 -1.03
CA PHE A 111 2.53 -4.88 -1.95
C PHE A 111 3.01 -5.73 -3.13
N PHE A 112 3.57 -6.92 -2.86
CA PHE A 112 4.06 -7.82 -3.90
C PHE A 112 2.93 -8.49 -4.68
N ASN A 113 1.92 -9.04 -4.00
CA ASN A 113 0.90 -9.87 -4.64
C ASN A 113 -0.29 -9.06 -5.17
N ILE A 114 -0.42 -7.79 -4.83
CA ILE A 114 -1.49 -6.92 -5.35
C ILE A 114 -0.87 -5.73 -6.09
N LYS A 115 -0.19 -4.83 -5.38
CA LYS A 115 0.26 -3.56 -6.00
C LYS A 115 1.26 -3.78 -7.14
N CYS A 116 2.23 -4.68 -7.00
CA CYS A 116 3.20 -4.98 -8.05
C CYS A 116 2.53 -5.63 -9.28
N LEU A 117 1.55 -6.53 -9.07
CA LEU A 117 0.78 -7.13 -10.18
C LEU A 117 -0.03 -6.09 -10.95
N TYR A 118 -0.74 -5.21 -10.25
CA TYR A 118 -1.56 -4.17 -10.89
C TYR A 118 -0.72 -3.08 -11.56
N SER A 119 0.44 -2.74 -10.98
CA SER A 119 1.31 -1.68 -11.50
C SER A 119 2.28 -2.15 -12.58
N GLY A 120 2.57 -3.45 -12.63
CA GLY A 120 3.68 -4.00 -13.42
C GLY A 120 5.07 -3.61 -12.91
N LEU A 121 5.16 -3.00 -11.73
CA LEU A 121 6.42 -2.60 -11.11
C LEU A 121 7.00 -3.73 -10.25
N CYS A 122 8.32 -3.86 -10.26
CA CYS A 122 9.03 -4.82 -9.41
C CYS A 122 10.04 -4.07 -8.53
N PRO A 123 10.03 -4.24 -7.20
CA PRO A 123 11.01 -3.62 -6.33
C PRO A 123 12.38 -4.31 -6.47
N HIS A 124 13.45 -3.51 -6.43
CA HIS A 124 14.81 -4.02 -6.54
C HIS A 124 15.41 -4.41 -5.17
N ILE A 125 14.99 -3.72 -4.11
CA ILE A 125 15.53 -3.87 -2.75
C ILE A 125 14.37 -3.77 -1.77
N VAL A 126 14.44 -4.56 -0.69
CA VAL A 126 13.51 -4.50 0.45
C VAL A 126 14.30 -4.12 1.70
N VAL A 127 13.76 -3.18 2.48
CA VAL A 127 14.31 -2.79 3.78
C VAL A 127 13.30 -3.19 4.86
N LEU A 128 13.71 -4.10 5.76
CA LEU A 128 12.90 -4.52 6.90
C LEU A 128 13.31 -3.74 8.14
N VAL A 129 12.39 -2.90 8.64
CA VAL A 129 12.61 -2.10 9.83
C VAL A 129 12.31 -2.93 11.07
N ALA A 130 13.29 -3.09 11.96
CA ALA A 130 13.13 -3.76 13.24
C ALA A 130 13.82 -2.97 14.35
N THR A 131 13.25 -2.99 15.55
CA THR A 131 13.87 -2.42 16.75
C THR A 131 14.06 -3.48 17.81
N VAL A 132 15.13 -3.36 18.60
CA VAL A 132 15.41 -4.30 19.71
C VAL A 132 14.19 -4.40 20.62
N ARG A 133 13.59 -3.27 21.01
CA ARG A 133 12.41 -3.27 21.90
C ARG A 133 11.22 -4.05 21.34
N THR A 134 10.93 -3.91 20.05
CA THR A 134 9.83 -4.66 19.41
C THR A 134 10.14 -6.15 19.39
N ALA A 135 11.37 -6.53 19.07
CA ALA A 135 11.79 -7.93 19.13
C ALA A 135 11.58 -8.49 20.54
N TRP A 136 12.08 -7.83 21.59
CA TRP A 136 11.90 -8.27 22.98
C TRP A 136 10.45 -8.48 23.41
N ARG A 137 9.50 -7.69 22.89
CA ARG A 137 8.08 -7.75 23.28
C ARG A 137 7.27 -8.78 22.48
N TRP A 138 7.88 -9.44 21.50
CA TRP A 138 7.24 -10.47 20.70
C TRP A 138 6.92 -11.70 21.57
N PRO A 139 5.69 -12.24 21.56
CA PRO A 139 5.26 -13.33 22.46
C PRO A 139 6.07 -14.63 22.31
N GLY A 140 6.83 -14.79 21.23
CA GLY A 140 7.70 -15.94 20.97
C GLY A 140 9.12 -15.84 21.54
N ASN A 141 9.47 -14.75 22.23
CA ASN A 141 10.84 -14.52 22.69
C ASN A 141 11.03 -14.96 24.15
N CYS A 142 11.77 -16.05 24.33
CA CYS A 142 12.29 -16.62 25.58
C CYS A 142 13.53 -15.88 26.15
N TRP A 143 13.79 -14.66 25.69
CA TRP A 143 14.97 -13.90 26.07
C TRP A 143 14.64 -13.05 27.29
N THR A 144 15.38 -13.25 28.38
CA THR A 144 15.34 -12.44 29.61
C THR A 144 16.62 -11.61 29.70
N ALA A 145 16.50 -10.31 29.91
CA ALA A 145 17.66 -9.45 30.13
C ALA A 145 18.03 -9.55 31.61
N SER A 146 19.05 -10.34 31.94
CA SER A 146 19.91 -9.96 33.05
C SER A 146 20.83 -8.83 32.55
N SER A 147 21.35 -8.00 33.45
CA SER A 147 22.23 -6.86 33.15
C SER A 147 23.58 -7.22 32.49
N GLN A 148 23.73 -8.45 31.97
CA GLN A 148 24.93 -9.00 31.36
C GLN A 148 24.60 -9.67 30.02
N GLY A 149 24.72 -8.93 28.91
CA GLY A 149 24.94 -9.49 27.58
C GLY A 149 23.79 -10.26 26.90
N LEU A 150 23.87 -10.35 25.57
CA LEU A 150 22.92 -11.09 24.72
C LEU A 150 23.30 -12.58 24.69
N HIS A 151 22.59 -13.46 25.41
CA HIS A 151 22.85 -14.90 25.40
C HIS A 151 21.67 -15.70 24.87
N ARG A 152 21.91 -16.55 23.84
CA ARG A 152 20.93 -17.50 23.27
C ARG A 152 20.35 -18.39 24.36
N GLY A 153 19.07 -18.19 24.67
CA GLY A 153 18.26 -19.23 25.29
C GLY A 153 18.01 -20.32 24.24
N GLU A 154 18.53 -21.52 24.45
CA GLU A 154 18.24 -22.65 23.58
C GLU A 154 16.73 -22.93 23.55
N PRO A 155 16.17 -23.29 22.37
CA PRO A 155 14.78 -23.71 22.29
C PRO A 155 14.62 -25.03 23.05
N GLY A 156 13.87 -24.99 24.16
CA GLY A 156 13.49 -26.18 24.90
C GLY A 156 12.72 -27.13 23.97
N VAL A 157 13.26 -28.34 23.82
CA VAL A 157 12.56 -29.48 23.25
C VAL A 157 11.47 -29.88 24.24
N GLY A 158 10.22 -29.84 23.79
CA GLY A 158 9.03 -30.31 24.49
C GLY A 158 7.92 -30.59 23.50
#